data_AF-A0A6G7VQZ0-F1
#
_entry.id   AF-A0A6G7VQZ0-F1
#
_cell.length_a   1.000
_cell.length_b   1.000
_cell.length_c   1.000
_cell.angle_alpha   90.00
_cell.angle_beta   90.00
_cell.angle_gamma   90.00
#
_symmetry.space_group_name_H-M   'P 1'
#
loop_
_entity.id
_entity.type
_entity.pdbx_description
1 polymer ?
#
loop_
_entity_poly.entity_id
_entity_poly.type
_entity_poly.pdbx_seq_one_letter_code
_entity_poly.pdbx_strand_id
1 'polypeptide(L)'
;MNNQETILQDQLRRQSEPFDALWACRTRISDGTHLAPLRTHALRVLRVVSSLSGGGVSPAWDGVYHNLHQALSLQSVGLYTDVFNESMMCSSARDYDNAVSDVKERFVAGQLVFQGAWNAFEIAGEALFLRGKKPTSQAVRHKLERFGHQPIFGLNEAMFEAHSRACTYINTQEKPFKEAIAAGSYLGISAELLRQFRNDILHGKIQSLEPRDWEASDDKTCHTQTELFHAQIRLVLFLLQAIIARVEANHEVWFNEGDLVEELIFSVQKEIPEDAVDHTEEETDMPGLFMDQKFIHYV
;
A
#
# COMPACT_ATOMS: atom_id res chain seq x y z
N MET A 1 -27.97 23.57 -9.85
CA MET A 1 -27.64 22.19 -9.41
C MET A 1 -28.80 21.67 -8.60
N ASN A 2 -29.30 20.47 -8.93
CA ASN A 2 -30.44 19.87 -8.24
C ASN A 2 -30.00 19.31 -6.89
N ASN A 3 -30.83 19.46 -5.85
CA ASN A 3 -30.54 19.00 -4.47
C ASN A 3 -30.11 17.52 -4.41
N GLN A 4 -30.64 16.67 -5.29
CA GLN A 4 -30.25 15.25 -5.40
C GLN A 4 -28.81 15.05 -5.90
N GLU A 5 -28.34 15.89 -6.81
CA GLU A 5 -26.99 15.81 -7.36
C GLU A 5 -25.95 16.13 -6.27
N THR A 6 -26.23 17.14 -5.44
CA THR A 6 -25.39 17.50 -4.28
C THR A 6 -25.33 16.38 -3.26
N ILE A 7 -26.46 15.75 -2.92
CA ILE A 7 -26.51 14.63 -1.97
C ILE A 7 -25.69 13.44 -2.48
N LEU A 8 -25.81 13.11 -3.76
CA LEU A 8 -25.04 12.01 -4.38
C LEU A 8 -23.54 12.31 -4.40
N GLN A 9 -23.15 13.54 -4.74
CA GLN A 9 -21.74 13.96 -4.73
C GLN A 9 -21.16 13.92 -3.31
N ASP A 10 -21.91 14.38 -2.30
CA ASP A 10 -21.50 14.31 -0.91
C ASP A 10 -21.33 12.86 -0.42
N GLN A 11 -22.24 11.96 -0.81
CA GLN A 11 -22.14 10.55 -0.48
C GLN A 11 -20.91 9.90 -1.15
N LEU A 12 -20.70 10.14 -2.44
CA LEU A 12 -19.53 9.64 -3.17
C LEU A 12 -18.22 10.12 -2.53
N ARG A 13 -18.13 11.40 -2.17
CA ARG A 13 -16.95 11.96 -1.49
C ARG A 13 -16.71 11.30 -0.14
N ARG A 14 -17.75 11.05 0.66
CA ARG A 14 -17.60 10.33 1.94
C ARG A 14 -17.09 8.91 1.72
N GLN A 15 -17.65 8.21 0.74
CA GLN A 15 -17.26 6.84 0.44
C GLN A 15 -15.84 6.73 -0.15
N SER A 16 -15.32 7.79 -0.78
CA SER A 16 -13.93 7.80 -1.30
C SER A 16 -12.89 8.11 -0.25
N GLU A 17 -13.28 8.85 0.79
CA GLU A 17 -12.41 9.38 1.81
C GLU A 17 -11.54 8.30 2.52
N PRO A 18 -12.04 7.08 2.83
CA PRO A 18 -11.21 5.99 3.35
C PRO A 18 -10.00 5.65 2.47
N PHE A 19 -10.17 5.63 1.15
CA PHE A 19 -9.08 5.38 0.21
C PHE A 19 -8.20 6.61 0.04
N ASP A 20 -8.78 7.80 -0.09
CA ASP A 20 -8.04 9.05 -0.25
C ASP A 20 -7.06 9.27 0.90
N ALA A 21 -7.51 9.07 2.14
CA ALA A 21 -6.65 9.17 3.33
C ALA A 21 -5.54 8.10 3.34
N LEU A 22 -5.88 6.84 3.05
CA LEU A 22 -4.90 5.74 2.97
C LEU A 22 -3.79 6.05 1.97
N TRP A 23 -4.15 6.59 0.82
CA TRP A 23 -3.26 6.92 -0.27
C TRP A 23 -2.42 8.19 -0.03
N ALA A 24 -2.96 9.14 0.73
CA ALA A 24 -2.32 10.39 1.10
C ALA A 24 -1.33 10.24 2.27
N CYS A 25 -1.44 9.19 3.10
CA CYS A 25 -0.49 8.90 4.16
C CYS A 25 0.95 8.81 3.65
N ARG A 26 1.87 9.26 4.51
CA ARG A 26 3.31 9.36 4.22
C ARG A 26 4.11 8.68 5.34
N THR A 27 5.20 8.02 4.96
CA THR A 27 6.20 7.51 5.90
C THR A 27 7.26 8.58 6.10
N ARG A 28 7.49 8.98 7.35
CA ARG A 28 8.56 9.90 7.72
C ARG A 28 9.89 9.16 7.80
N ILE A 29 10.97 9.77 7.31
CA ILE A 29 12.32 9.20 7.39
C ILE A 29 13.19 9.93 8.41
N SER A 30 14.36 9.34 8.71
CA SER A 30 15.24 9.74 9.81
C SER A 30 15.75 11.19 9.76
N ASP A 31 15.87 11.79 8.58
CA ASP A 31 16.30 13.18 8.38
C ASP A 31 15.16 14.21 8.52
N GLY A 32 13.94 13.74 8.81
CA GLY A 32 12.76 14.57 8.95
C GLY A 32 11.96 14.79 7.66
N THR A 33 12.46 14.32 6.52
CA THR A 33 11.71 14.33 5.25
C THR A 33 10.70 13.17 5.19
N HIS A 34 9.94 13.09 4.10
CA HIS A 34 8.95 12.04 3.89
C HIS A 34 9.27 11.25 2.62
N LEU A 35 8.94 9.97 2.64
CA LEU A 35 8.83 9.18 1.41
C LEU A 35 7.66 9.71 0.57
N ALA A 36 7.76 9.53 -0.74
CA ALA A 36 6.66 9.84 -1.66
C ALA A 36 5.33 9.22 -1.16
N PRO A 37 4.17 9.87 -1.41
CA PRO A 37 2.86 9.34 -1.01
C PRO A 37 2.65 7.88 -1.43
N LEU A 38 1.87 7.13 -0.66
CA LEU A 38 1.67 5.69 -0.91
C LEU A 38 1.12 5.45 -2.32
N ARG A 39 0.22 6.32 -2.77
CA ARG A 39 -0.33 6.29 -4.14
C ARG A 39 0.76 6.38 -5.20
N THR A 40 1.67 7.33 -5.04
CA THR A 40 2.78 7.56 -5.98
C THR A 40 3.69 6.33 -6.04
N HIS A 41 4.03 5.74 -4.89
CA HIS A 41 4.81 4.52 -4.82
C HIS A 41 4.11 3.35 -5.53
N ALA A 42 2.83 3.13 -5.22
CA ALA A 42 2.05 2.04 -5.78
C ALA A 42 1.83 2.17 -7.30
N LEU A 43 1.51 3.38 -7.79
CA LEU A 43 1.38 3.66 -9.23
C LEU A 43 2.69 3.44 -9.98
N ARG A 44 3.82 3.85 -9.40
CA ARG A 44 5.14 3.63 -9.99
C ARG A 44 5.48 2.14 -10.07
N VAL A 45 5.22 1.37 -9.01
CA VAL A 45 5.37 -0.10 -9.05
C VAL A 45 4.45 -0.73 -10.09
N LEU A 46 3.17 -0.31 -10.14
CA LEU A 46 2.20 -0.83 -11.10
C LEU A 46 2.63 -0.57 -12.56
N ARG A 47 3.21 0.59 -12.87
CA ARG A 47 3.73 0.91 -14.20
C ARG A 47 4.84 -0.07 -14.62
N VAL A 48 5.79 -0.35 -13.74
CA VAL A 48 6.85 -1.34 -14.02
C VAL A 48 6.24 -2.72 -14.24
N VAL A 49 5.34 -3.15 -13.36
CA VAL A 49 4.66 -4.45 -13.47
C VAL A 49 3.83 -4.55 -14.77
N SER A 50 3.15 -3.48 -15.19
CA SER A 50 2.40 -3.43 -16.45
C SER A 50 3.31 -3.68 -17.67
N SER A 51 4.52 -3.15 -17.64
CA SER A 51 5.54 -3.37 -18.69
C SER A 51 5.97 -4.84 -18.73
N LEU A 52 6.25 -5.41 -17.55
CA LEU A 52 6.69 -6.81 -17.43
C LEU A 52 5.60 -7.81 -17.84
N SER A 53 4.33 -7.47 -17.56
CA SER A 53 3.15 -8.22 -17.99
C SER A 53 2.99 -8.17 -19.52
N GLY A 54 3.05 -6.99 -20.12
CA GLY A 54 2.95 -6.83 -21.59
C GLY A 54 4.11 -7.46 -22.37
N GLY A 55 5.31 -7.56 -21.77
CA GLY A 55 6.51 -8.10 -22.39
C GLY A 55 6.61 -9.63 -22.45
N GLY A 56 5.66 -10.37 -21.86
CA GLY A 56 5.61 -11.84 -21.93
C GLY A 56 6.74 -12.58 -21.18
N VAL A 57 7.41 -11.91 -20.23
CA VAL A 57 8.61 -12.43 -19.53
C VAL A 57 8.26 -13.58 -18.57
N SER A 58 7.12 -13.47 -17.89
CA SER A 58 6.58 -14.50 -16.98
C SER A 58 5.07 -14.35 -16.82
N PRO A 59 4.28 -15.45 -16.88
CA PRO A 59 2.84 -15.39 -16.62
C PRO A 59 2.49 -14.96 -15.19
N ALA A 60 3.46 -15.01 -14.26
CA ALA A 60 3.25 -14.50 -12.90
C ALA A 60 3.02 -12.99 -12.90
N TRP A 61 3.69 -12.22 -13.78
CA TRP A 61 3.58 -10.75 -13.81
C TRP A 61 2.18 -10.27 -14.19
N ASP A 62 1.44 -11.03 -15.01
CA ASP A 62 0.03 -10.77 -15.28
C ASP A 62 -0.80 -10.86 -13.99
N GLY A 63 -0.56 -11.90 -13.18
CA GLY A 63 -1.23 -12.06 -11.88
C GLY A 63 -0.89 -10.94 -10.90
N VAL A 64 0.38 -10.50 -10.87
CA VAL A 64 0.81 -9.34 -10.07
C VAL A 64 0.10 -8.07 -10.53
N TYR A 65 0.07 -7.82 -11.85
CA TYR A 65 -0.61 -6.67 -12.44
C TYR A 65 -2.08 -6.61 -12.04
N HIS A 66 -2.83 -7.70 -12.24
CA HIS A 66 -4.27 -7.72 -11.96
C HIS A 66 -4.57 -7.44 -10.48
N ASN A 67 -3.85 -8.06 -9.55
CA ASN A 67 -4.08 -7.86 -8.11
C ASN A 67 -3.73 -6.44 -7.67
N LEU A 68 -2.59 -5.91 -8.12
CA LEU A 68 -2.15 -4.56 -7.74
C LEU A 68 -3.03 -3.48 -8.41
N HIS A 69 -3.35 -3.64 -9.69
CA HIS A 69 -4.26 -2.76 -10.42
C HIS A 69 -5.64 -2.73 -9.76
N GLN A 70 -6.20 -3.89 -9.40
CA GLN A 70 -7.48 -3.97 -8.71
C GLN A 70 -7.42 -3.22 -7.37
N ALA A 71 -6.38 -3.43 -6.57
CA ALA A 71 -6.21 -2.73 -5.29
C ALA A 71 -6.16 -1.20 -5.46
N LEU A 72 -5.44 -0.73 -6.49
CA LEU A 72 -5.30 0.69 -6.82
C LEU A 72 -6.55 1.32 -7.45
N SER A 73 -7.41 0.49 -8.04
CA SER A 73 -8.66 0.92 -8.67
C SER A 73 -9.82 1.05 -7.67
N LEU A 74 -9.62 0.65 -6.41
CA LEU A 74 -10.61 0.85 -5.36
C LEU A 74 -10.70 2.36 -5.04
N GLN A 75 -11.89 2.92 -5.25
CA GLN A 75 -12.14 4.35 -5.10
C GLN A 75 -13.25 4.68 -4.10
N SER A 76 -14.08 3.72 -3.74
CA SER A 76 -15.22 3.97 -2.85
C SER A 76 -15.58 2.73 -2.05
N VAL A 77 -15.85 2.91 -0.76
CA VAL A 77 -16.43 1.89 0.12
C VAL A 77 -17.57 2.55 0.89
N GLY A 78 -18.68 1.84 1.03
CA GLY A 78 -19.78 2.26 1.88
C GLY A 78 -20.17 1.10 2.78
N LEU A 79 -20.17 1.33 4.08
CA LEU A 79 -20.62 0.37 5.08
C LEU A 79 -21.70 1.03 5.93
N TYR A 80 -22.69 0.23 6.29
CA TYR A 80 -23.74 0.64 7.21
C TYR A 80 -23.82 -0.37 8.33
N THR A 81 -23.50 0.06 9.55
CA THR A 81 -23.40 -0.84 10.70
C THR A 81 -24.73 -1.05 11.42
N ASP A 82 -25.71 -0.17 11.21
CA ASP A 82 -27.09 -0.35 11.68
C ASP A 82 -27.88 -1.25 10.72
N VAL A 83 -27.48 -2.52 10.63
CA VAL A 83 -28.06 -3.48 9.67
C VAL A 83 -29.57 -3.68 9.84
N PHE A 84 -30.10 -3.43 11.04
CA PHE A 84 -31.52 -3.59 11.37
C PHE A 84 -32.32 -2.28 11.24
N ASN A 85 -31.65 -1.17 10.93
CA ASN A 85 -32.25 0.14 10.79
C ASN A 85 -32.98 0.63 12.06
N GLU A 86 -32.47 0.23 13.22
CA GLU A 86 -33.07 0.49 14.54
C GLU A 86 -32.67 1.86 15.09
N SER A 87 -31.55 2.42 14.60
CA SER A 87 -30.99 3.69 15.08
C SER A 87 -31.80 4.91 14.62
N MET A 88 -32.64 4.77 13.58
CA MET A 88 -33.37 5.87 12.96
C MET A 88 -34.29 6.65 13.92
N MET A 89 -34.69 6.03 15.03
CA MET A 89 -35.63 6.60 15.99
C MET A 89 -34.94 7.44 17.08
N CYS A 90 -33.60 7.44 17.15
CA CYS A 90 -32.83 8.16 18.17
C CYS A 90 -31.59 8.78 17.54
N SER A 91 -31.49 10.12 17.53
CA SER A 91 -30.35 10.83 16.92
C SER A 91 -29.02 10.39 17.51
N SER A 92 -28.93 10.19 18.82
CA SER A 92 -27.69 9.74 19.47
C SER A 92 -27.30 8.32 19.10
N ALA A 93 -28.26 7.42 18.88
CA ALA A 93 -27.96 6.07 18.40
C ALA A 93 -27.47 6.10 16.94
N ARG A 94 -28.12 6.92 16.11
CA ARG A 94 -27.71 7.13 14.73
C ARG A 94 -26.31 7.74 14.61
N ASP A 95 -25.99 8.74 15.42
CA ASP A 95 -24.66 9.37 15.44
C ASP A 95 -23.58 8.36 15.85
N TYR A 96 -23.88 7.51 16.85
CA TYR A 96 -23.01 6.41 17.25
C TYR A 96 -22.78 5.42 16.10
N ASP A 97 -23.82 4.94 15.43
CA ASP A 97 -23.68 3.97 14.34
C ASP A 97 -22.96 4.56 13.12
N ASN A 98 -23.13 5.85 12.84
CA ASN A 98 -22.36 6.53 11.81
C ASN A 98 -20.86 6.53 12.16
N ALA A 99 -20.50 6.90 13.40
CA ALA A 99 -19.10 6.90 13.83
C ALA A 99 -18.48 5.49 13.78
N VAL A 100 -19.24 4.45 14.14
CA VAL A 100 -18.79 3.06 14.01
C VAL A 100 -18.62 2.66 12.54
N SER A 101 -19.53 3.10 11.67
CA SER A 101 -19.42 2.89 10.22
C SER A 101 -18.15 3.51 9.67
N ASP A 102 -17.85 4.77 10.01
CA ASP A 102 -16.65 5.48 9.52
C ASP A 102 -15.35 4.74 9.90
N VAL A 103 -15.22 4.29 11.15
CA VAL A 103 -14.03 3.53 11.59
C VAL A 103 -13.93 2.19 10.85
N LYS A 104 -15.05 1.48 10.66
CA LYS A 104 -15.07 0.19 9.94
C LYS A 104 -14.78 0.37 8.45
N GLU A 105 -15.20 1.47 7.84
CA GLU A 105 -14.86 1.80 6.45
C GLU A 105 -13.35 1.96 6.27
N ARG A 106 -12.64 2.62 7.20
CA ARG A 106 -11.15 2.68 7.18
C ARG A 106 -10.53 1.30 7.24
N PHE A 107 -10.98 0.49 8.17
CA PHE A 107 -10.46 -0.86 8.36
C PHE A 107 -10.65 -1.71 7.09
N VAL A 108 -11.86 -1.70 6.51
CA VAL A 108 -12.18 -2.47 5.31
C VAL A 108 -11.44 -1.95 4.08
N ALA A 109 -11.36 -0.63 3.89
CA ALA A 109 -10.58 -0.04 2.81
C ALA A 109 -9.11 -0.47 2.89
N GLY A 110 -8.50 -0.34 4.07
CA GLY A 110 -7.13 -0.78 4.32
C GLY A 110 -6.93 -2.28 4.09
N GLN A 111 -7.86 -3.11 4.58
CA GLN A 111 -7.81 -4.57 4.41
C GLN A 111 -7.89 -4.98 2.94
N LEU A 112 -8.79 -4.38 2.15
CA LEU A 112 -8.96 -4.70 0.74
C LEU A 112 -7.70 -4.35 -0.07
N VAL A 113 -7.13 -3.16 0.13
CA VAL A 113 -5.91 -2.74 -0.54
C VAL A 113 -4.72 -3.60 -0.11
N PHE A 114 -4.58 -3.87 1.19
CA PHE A 114 -3.54 -4.73 1.73
C PHE A 114 -3.62 -6.14 1.14
N GLN A 115 -4.81 -6.74 1.07
CA GLN A 115 -4.97 -8.09 0.52
C GLN A 115 -4.59 -8.13 -0.96
N GLY A 116 -4.99 -7.13 -1.75
CA GLY A 116 -4.59 -7.04 -3.15
C GLY A 116 -3.07 -6.89 -3.33
N ALA A 117 -2.44 -6.01 -2.56
CA ALA A 117 -0.98 -5.86 -2.58
C ALA A 117 -0.25 -7.13 -2.11
N TRP A 118 -0.74 -7.78 -1.05
CA TRP A 118 -0.17 -9.02 -0.51
C TRP A 118 -0.27 -10.18 -1.50
N ASN A 119 -1.42 -10.35 -2.16
CA ASN A 119 -1.58 -11.35 -3.22
C ASN A 119 -0.60 -11.11 -4.36
N ALA A 120 -0.43 -9.84 -4.77
CA ALA A 120 0.56 -9.46 -5.78
C ALA A 120 1.98 -9.86 -5.33
N PHE A 121 2.33 -9.66 -4.06
CA PHE A 121 3.61 -10.11 -3.50
C PHE A 121 3.77 -11.63 -3.49
N GLU A 122 2.75 -12.40 -3.08
CA GLU A 122 2.82 -13.86 -3.09
C GLU A 122 3.03 -14.42 -4.50
N ILE A 123 2.34 -13.86 -5.50
CA ILE A 123 2.50 -14.23 -6.91
C ILE A 123 3.88 -13.81 -7.43
N ALA A 124 4.33 -12.59 -7.15
CA ALA A 124 5.67 -12.13 -7.54
C ALA A 124 6.77 -13.03 -6.95
N GLY A 125 6.55 -13.56 -5.74
CA GLY A 125 7.43 -14.52 -5.09
C GLY A 125 7.70 -15.77 -5.92
N GLU A 126 6.78 -16.20 -6.79
CA GLU A 126 6.98 -17.32 -7.73
C GLU A 126 8.18 -17.06 -8.66
N ALA A 127 8.42 -15.81 -9.06
CA ALA A 127 9.51 -15.42 -9.94
C ALA A 127 10.90 -15.64 -9.32
N LEU A 128 11.00 -15.77 -7.99
CA LEU A 128 12.25 -16.10 -7.30
C LEU A 128 12.62 -17.60 -7.37
N PHE A 129 11.74 -18.44 -7.90
CA PHE A 129 11.90 -19.89 -7.97
C PHE A 129 11.87 -20.38 -9.41
N LEU A 130 12.34 -21.61 -9.63
CA LEU A 130 12.29 -22.25 -10.94
C LEU A 130 10.84 -22.39 -11.41
N ARG A 131 10.60 -22.11 -12.70
CA ARG A 131 9.27 -22.09 -13.35
C ARG A 131 8.42 -23.30 -12.95
N GLY A 132 7.18 -23.04 -12.50
CA GLY A 132 6.17 -24.05 -12.18
C GLY A 132 6.05 -24.43 -10.70
N LYS A 133 6.86 -23.87 -9.80
CA LYS A 133 6.67 -24.02 -8.35
C LYS A 133 5.81 -22.90 -7.81
N LYS A 134 4.83 -23.23 -6.97
CA LYS A 134 4.08 -22.28 -6.14
C LYS A 134 4.68 -22.28 -4.73
N PRO A 135 5.62 -21.38 -4.41
CA PRO A 135 6.28 -21.35 -3.12
C PRO A 135 5.28 -20.88 -2.06
N THR A 136 5.48 -21.31 -0.81
CA THR A 136 4.78 -20.70 0.33
C THR A 136 5.39 -19.33 0.62
N SER A 137 4.64 -18.44 1.26
CA SER A 137 5.15 -17.14 1.73
C SER A 137 6.40 -17.28 2.61
N GLN A 138 6.48 -18.35 3.41
CA GLN A 138 7.68 -18.65 4.19
C GLN A 138 8.89 -19.05 3.33
N ALA A 139 8.67 -19.76 2.21
CA ALA A 139 9.75 -20.06 1.27
C ALA A 139 10.24 -18.78 0.57
N VAL A 140 9.33 -17.89 0.15
CA VAL A 140 9.66 -16.58 -0.43
C VAL A 140 10.51 -15.76 0.56
N ARG A 141 10.09 -15.69 1.83
CA ARG A 141 10.86 -15.03 2.90
C ARG A 141 12.28 -15.59 3.04
N HIS A 142 12.44 -16.91 3.15
CA HIS A 142 13.77 -17.54 3.21
C HIS A 142 14.64 -17.25 1.97
N LYS A 143 14.00 -17.05 0.82
CA LYS A 143 14.70 -16.70 -0.42
C LYS A 143 15.18 -15.26 -0.37
N LEU A 144 14.36 -14.33 0.13
CA LEU A 144 14.71 -12.92 0.35
C LEU A 144 15.84 -12.75 1.39
N GLU A 145 15.89 -13.58 2.44
CA GLU A 145 16.97 -13.57 3.44
C GLU A 145 18.36 -13.79 2.84
N ARG A 146 18.44 -14.56 1.75
CA ARG A 146 19.69 -15.05 1.18
C ARG A 146 20.19 -14.22 0.00
N PHE A 147 19.43 -13.22 -0.43
CA PHE A 147 19.82 -12.38 -1.55
C PHE A 147 20.57 -11.15 -1.07
N GLY A 148 21.71 -10.87 -1.71
CA GLY A 148 22.27 -9.52 -1.67
C GLY A 148 21.32 -8.61 -2.45
N HIS A 149 20.79 -7.59 -1.78
CA HIS A 149 20.03 -6.53 -2.39
C HIS A 149 20.81 -5.21 -2.26
N GLN A 150 20.66 -4.31 -3.22
CA GLN A 150 21.05 -2.93 -2.97
C GLN A 150 20.23 -2.37 -1.81
N PRO A 151 20.80 -1.54 -0.92
CA PRO A 151 20.04 -0.87 0.12
C PRO A 151 18.90 -0.08 -0.50
N ILE A 152 17.67 -0.39 -0.06
CA ILE A 152 16.47 0.28 -0.54
C ILE A 152 16.20 1.48 0.37
N PHE A 153 16.15 2.69 -0.19
CA PHE A 153 15.98 3.91 0.59
C PHE A 153 14.60 3.92 1.27
N GLY A 154 14.59 4.18 2.59
CA GLY A 154 13.37 4.22 3.39
C GLY A 154 12.79 2.86 3.79
N LEU A 155 13.37 1.73 3.36
CA LEU A 155 12.90 0.39 3.74
C LEU A 155 12.97 0.19 5.26
N ASN A 156 14.05 0.63 5.89
CA ASN A 156 14.25 0.45 7.33
C ASN A 156 13.19 1.22 8.12
N GLU A 157 12.97 2.48 7.76
CA GLU A 157 11.97 3.33 8.38
C GLU A 157 10.56 2.77 8.18
N ALA A 158 10.21 2.33 6.97
CA ALA A 158 8.92 1.69 6.71
C ALA A 158 8.74 0.38 7.49
N MET A 159 9.79 -0.43 7.62
CA MET A 159 9.76 -1.66 8.41
C MET A 159 9.54 -1.37 9.90
N PHE A 160 10.26 -0.39 10.47
CA PHE A 160 10.08 -0.01 11.86
C PHE A 160 8.72 0.64 12.11
N GLU A 161 8.23 1.46 11.18
CA GLU A 161 6.89 2.04 11.24
C GLU A 161 5.83 0.91 11.23
N ALA A 162 5.89 0.00 10.26
CA ALA A 162 4.99 -1.14 10.17
C ALA A 162 5.00 -2.00 11.44
N HIS A 163 6.19 -2.25 12.01
CA HIS A 163 6.31 -2.97 13.28
C HIS A 163 5.69 -2.20 14.43
N SER A 164 5.94 -0.89 14.54
CA SER A 164 5.41 -0.07 15.62
C SER A 164 3.87 -0.06 15.62
N ARG A 165 3.25 0.06 14.44
CA ARG A 165 1.79 0.10 14.29
C ARG A 165 1.14 -1.25 14.57
N ALA A 166 1.82 -2.35 14.25
CA ALA A 166 1.30 -3.70 14.45
C ALA A 166 1.90 -4.43 15.67
N CYS A 167 2.64 -3.75 16.55
CA CYS A 167 3.50 -4.38 17.55
C CYS A 167 2.78 -5.37 18.48
N THR A 168 1.50 -5.15 18.77
CA THR A 168 0.66 -6.03 19.60
C THR A 168 0.34 -7.36 18.93
N TYR A 169 0.44 -7.42 17.59
CA TYR A 169 0.13 -8.59 16.77
C TYR A 169 1.37 -9.34 16.28
N ILE A 170 2.56 -8.73 16.44
CA ILE A 170 3.81 -9.32 15.97
C ILE A 170 4.52 -10.04 17.12
N ASN A 171 4.64 -11.36 16.98
CA ASN A 171 5.42 -12.18 17.88
C ASN A 171 6.87 -12.30 17.41
N THR A 172 7.71 -11.41 17.96
CA THR A 172 9.16 -11.40 17.71
C THR A 172 9.90 -12.61 18.29
N GLN A 173 9.23 -13.41 19.14
CA GLN A 173 9.82 -14.59 19.76
C GLN A 173 9.72 -15.84 18.88
N GLU A 174 8.90 -15.82 17.83
CA GLU A 174 8.78 -16.94 16.89
C GLU A 174 10.11 -17.21 16.21
N LYS A 175 10.43 -18.51 16.09
CA LYS A 175 11.65 -18.98 15.42
C LYS A 175 11.83 -18.35 14.02
N PRO A 176 10.79 -18.33 13.15
CA PRO A 176 10.78 -17.57 11.91
C PRO A 176 11.31 -16.13 11.97
N PHE A 177 10.92 -15.36 12.99
CA PHE A 177 11.29 -13.95 13.15
C PHE A 177 12.74 -13.81 13.65
N LYS A 178 13.12 -14.65 14.62
CA LYS A 178 14.50 -14.72 15.14
C LYS A 178 15.51 -15.08 14.06
N GLU A 179 15.16 -16.01 13.17
CA GLU A 179 15.99 -16.38 12.02
C GLU A 179 16.24 -15.19 11.08
N ALA A 180 15.19 -14.42 10.77
CA ALA A 180 15.32 -13.25 9.91
C ALA A 180 16.20 -12.15 10.53
N ILE A 181 16.06 -11.92 11.84
CA ILE A 181 16.94 -11.00 12.59
C ILE A 181 18.38 -11.50 12.58
N ALA A 182 18.61 -12.79 12.86
CA ALA A 182 19.95 -13.37 12.90
C ALA A 182 20.64 -13.33 11.53
N ALA A 183 19.87 -13.39 10.44
CA ALA A 183 20.35 -13.20 9.08
C ALA A 183 20.69 -11.74 8.74
N GLY A 184 20.29 -10.76 9.57
CA GLY A 184 20.48 -9.34 9.30
C GLY A 184 19.74 -8.83 8.05
N SER A 185 18.70 -9.54 7.61
CA SER A 185 17.98 -9.24 6.37
C SER A 185 16.72 -8.43 6.64
N TYR A 186 16.74 -7.14 6.30
CA TYR A 186 15.56 -6.28 6.42
C TYR A 186 14.39 -6.77 5.56
N LEU A 187 14.64 -7.30 4.35
CA LEU A 187 13.60 -7.91 3.53
C LEU A 187 13.03 -9.18 4.19
N GLY A 188 13.88 -10.01 4.79
CA GLY A 188 13.44 -11.20 5.53
C GLY A 188 12.57 -10.85 6.73
N ILE A 189 12.98 -9.85 7.52
CA ILE A 189 12.21 -9.35 8.68
C ILE A 189 10.87 -8.77 8.21
N SER A 190 10.89 -7.96 7.16
CA SER A 190 9.70 -7.33 6.58
C SER A 190 8.70 -8.37 6.08
N ALA A 191 9.16 -9.40 5.36
CA ALA A 191 8.32 -10.47 4.87
C ALA A 191 7.71 -11.31 6.02
N GLU A 192 8.46 -11.53 7.10
CA GLU A 192 7.94 -12.24 8.28
C GLU A 192 6.90 -11.41 9.04
N LEU A 193 7.15 -10.12 9.23
CA LEU A 193 6.22 -9.18 9.85
C LEU A 193 4.88 -9.18 9.12
N LEU A 194 4.92 -9.02 7.80
CA LEU A 194 3.71 -9.00 6.97
C LEU A 194 3.00 -10.36 6.94
N ARG A 195 3.75 -11.48 6.99
CA ARG A 195 3.17 -12.82 7.09
C ARG A 195 2.39 -12.98 8.40
N GLN A 196 2.93 -12.55 9.53
CA GLN A 196 2.23 -12.59 10.82
C GLN A 196 1.01 -11.68 10.81
N PHE A 197 1.16 -10.43 10.34
CA PHE A 197 0.05 -9.48 10.20
C PHE A 197 -1.10 -10.04 9.35
N ARG A 198 -0.80 -10.58 8.17
CA ARG A 198 -1.79 -11.22 7.28
C ARG A 198 -2.49 -12.40 7.96
N ASN A 199 -1.75 -13.24 8.66
CA ASN A 199 -2.35 -14.38 9.37
C ASN A 199 -3.28 -13.91 10.49
N ASP A 200 -2.89 -12.89 11.24
CA ASP A 200 -3.71 -12.35 12.33
C ASP A 200 -4.96 -11.63 11.82
N ILE A 201 -4.93 -11.01 10.63
CA ILE A 201 -6.15 -10.56 9.93
C ILE A 201 -7.06 -11.75 9.62
N LEU A 202 -6.54 -12.80 8.98
CA LEU A 202 -7.36 -13.93 8.55
C LEU A 202 -7.96 -14.74 9.70
N HIS A 203 -7.25 -14.80 10.83
CA HIS A 203 -7.74 -15.44 12.04
C HIS A 203 -8.59 -14.51 12.91
N GLY A 204 -8.85 -13.27 12.45
CA GLY A 204 -9.70 -12.30 13.13
C GLY A 204 -9.11 -11.78 14.44
N LYS A 205 -7.79 -11.85 14.62
CA LYS A 205 -7.10 -11.25 15.78
C LYS A 205 -6.89 -9.74 15.60
N ILE A 206 -6.66 -9.31 14.36
CA ILE A 206 -6.69 -7.91 13.96
C ILE A 206 -8.12 -7.58 13.53
N GLN A 207 -8.74 -6.66 14.25
CA GLN A 207 -10.13 -6.24 14.04
C GLN A 207 -10.21 -4.72 14.00
N SER A 208 -11.31 -4.19 13.44
CA SER A 208 -11.65 -2.78 13.59
C SER A 208 -11.73 -2.41 15.07
N LEU A 209 -11.30 -1.19 15.41
CA LEU A 209 -11.39 -0.67 16.77
C LEU A 209 -12.87 -0.58 17.16
N GLU A 210 -13.19 -1.13 18.31
CA GLU A 210 -14.52 -1.04 18.91
C GLU A 210 -14.60 0.24 19.77
N PRO A 211 -15.80 0.79 20.03
CA PRO A 211 -15.96 2.08 20.71
C PRO A 211 -15.26 2.23 22.07
N ARG A 212 -15.08 1.11 22.78
CA ARG A 212 -14.31 1.08 24.05
C ARG A 212 -12.81 1.37 23.87
N ASP A 213 -12.31 1.16 22.66
CA ASP A 213 -10.90 1.28 22.27
C ASP A 213 -10.65 2.59 21.48
N TRP A 214 -11.68 3.44 21.32
CA TRP A 214 -11.56 4.71 20.61
C TRP A 214 -10.77 5.74 21.40
N GLU A 215 -10.02 6.55 20.68
CA GLU A 215 -9.38 7.73 21.25
C GLU A 215 -10.43 8.79 21.59
N ALA A 216 -10.03 9.83 22.32
CA ALA A 216 -10.93 10.93 22.70
C ALA A 216 -11.56 11.70 21.51
N SER A 217 -11.15 11.40 20.28
CA SER A 217 -11.63 12.01 19.04
C SER A 217 -11.76 10.95 17.96
N ASP A 218 -12.92 10.89 17.29
CA ASP A 218 -13.21 9.92 16.22
C ASP A 218 -12.22 10.03 15.07
N ASP A 219 -11.82 11.26 14.70
CA ASP A 219 -10.78 11.51 13.70
C ASP A 219 -9.51 10.72 14.01
N LYS A 220 -9.03 10.75 15.26
CA LYS A 220 -7.79 10.04 15.61
C LYS A 220 -7.95 8.52 15.51
N THR A 221 -9.10 7.99 15.91
CA THR A 221 -9.42 6.56 15.75
C THR A 221 -9.39 6.13 14.28
N CYS A 222 -10.00 6.93 13.39
CA CYS A 222 -9.96 6.70 11.94
C CYS A 222 -8.54 6.80 11.37
N HIS A 223 -7.74 7.77 11.83
CA HIS A 223 -6.34 7.91 11.43
C HIS A 223 -5.53 6.69 11.87
N THR A 224 -5.69 6.21 13.10
CA THR A 224 -4.99 5.03 13.61
C THR A 224 -5.25 3.78 12.75
N GLN A 225 -6.50 3.57 12.32
CA GLN A 225 -6.82 2.48 11.37
C GLN A 225 -6.14 2.66 10.02
N THR A 226 -6.18 3.87 9.49
CA THR A 226 -5.58 4.20 8.19
C THR A 226 -4.05 4.01 8.22
N GLU A 227 -3.39 4.50 9.27
CA GLU A 227 -1.94 4.40 9.45
C GLU A 227 -1.47 2.96 9.64
N LEU A 228 -2.27 2.12 10.33
CA LEU A 228 -1.98 0.69 10.49
C LEU A 228 -1.80 0.03 9.13
N PHE A 229 -2.77 0.17 8.22
CA PHE A 229 -2.72 -0.45 6.91
C PHE A 229 -1.75 0.26 5.95
N HIS A 230 -1.66 1.59 5.99
CA HIS A 230 -0.68 2.35 5.20
C HIS A 230 0.73 1.78 5.37
N ALA A 231 1.17 1.60 6.63
CA ALA A 231 2.52 1.13 6.92
C ALA A 231 2.77 -0.30 6.39
N GLN A 232 1.76 -1.18 6.49
CA GLN A 232 1.89 -2.54 5.94
C GLN A 232 1.91 -2.56 4.41
N ILE A 233 1.02 -1.82 3.75
CA ILE A 233 0.97 -1.74 2.29
C ILE A 233 2.28 -1.17 1.74
N ARG A 234 2.80 -0.10 2.38
CA ARG A 234 4.11 0.46 2.05
C ARG A 234 5.21 -0.61 2.04
N LEU A 235 5.23 -1.43 3.10
CA LEU A 235 6.23 -2.47 3.25
C LEU A 235 6.07 -3.58 2.19
N VAL A 236 4.83 -3.95 1.84
CA VAL A 236 4.55 -4.88 0.74
C VAL A 236 5.09 -4.34 -0.59
N LEU A 237 4.89 -3.06 -0.88
CA LEU A 237 5.40 -2.42 -2.10
C LEU A 237 6.93 -2.45 -2.16
N PHE A 238 7.62 -2.25 -1.04
CA PHE A 238 9.07 -2.40 -0.97
C PHE A 238 9.53 -3.83 -1.24
N LEU A 239 8.82 -4.85 -0.73
CA LEU A 239 9.13 -6.24 -1.04
C LEU A 239 8.91 -6.57 -2.52
N LEU A 240 7.83 -6.05 -3.13
CA LEU A 240 7.59 -6.16 -4.56
C LEU A 240 8.72 -5.51 -5.37
N GLN A 241 9.14 -4.29 -5.01
CA GLN A 241 10.28 -3.62 -5.63
C GLN A 241 11.56 -4.45 -5.55
N ALA A 242 11.84 -5.06 -4.39
CA ALA A 242 13.02 -5.89 -4.21
C ALA A 242 12.99 -7.15 -5.11
N ILE A 243 11.82 -7.78 -5.27
CA ILE A 243 11.66 -8.93 -6.17
C ILE A 243 11.88 -8.51 -7.62
N ILE A 244 11.23 -7.41 -8.05
CA ILE A 244 11.34 -6.91 -9.42
C ILE A 244 12.80 -6.54 -9.73
N ALA A 245 13.45 -5.76 -8.87
CA ALA A 245 14.85 -5.40 -9.04
C ALA A 245 15.76 -6.63 -9.10
N ARG A 246 15.46 -7.70 -8.34
CA ARG A 246 16.28 -8.92 -8.37
C ARG A 246 16.11 -9.75 -9.64
N VAL A 247 14.89 -9.89 -10.12
CA VAL A 247 14.55 -10.79 -11.22
C VAL A 247 14.73 -10.10 -12.58
N GLU A 248 14.45 -8.81 -12.65
CA GLU A 248 14.31 -8.04 -13.89
C GLU A 248 15.28 -6.85 -13.96
N ALA A 249 16.36 -6.82 -13.16
CA ALA A 249 17.33 -5.70 -13.11
C ALA A 249 17.77 -5.16 -14.48
N ASN A 250 17.99 -6.07 -15.43
CA ASN A 250 18.51 -5.76 -16.76
C ASN A 250 17.40 -5.70 -17.83
N HIS A 251 16.13 -5.72 -17.43
CA HIS A 251 15.03 -5.56 -18.38
C HIS A 251 14.87 -4.07 -18.70
N GLU A 252 14.82 -3.74 -19.99
CA GLU A 252 14.51 -2.38 -20.43
C GLU A 252 13.00 -2.15 -20.36
N VAL A 253 12.60 -1.06 -19.72
CA VAL A 253 11.19 -0.72 -19.58
C VAL A 253 10.83 0.31 -20.65
N TRP A 254 9.79 0.02 -21.43
CA TRP A 254 9.37 0.82 -22.59
C TRP A 254 8.87 2.24 -22.29
N PHE A 255 8.78 2.63 -21.02
CA PHE A 255 8.09 3.85 -20.64
C PHE A 255 8.91 5.13 -20.86
N ASN A 256 10.21 5.02 -21.13
CA ASN A 256 11.11 6.11 -21.51
C ASN A 256 12.33 5.52 -22.26
N GLU A 257 12.18 5.15 -23.55
CA GLU A 257 13.28 4.76 -24.46
C GLU A 257 14.61 4.28 -23.79
N GLY A 258 14.60 3.13 -23.12
CA GLY A 258 15.82 2.48 -22.61
C GLY A 258 16.14 2.65 -21.11
N ASP A 259 15.28 3.29 -20.31
CA ASP A 259 15.48 3.34 -18.85
C ASP A 259 15.47 1.93 -18.22
N LEU A 260 16.44 1.68 -17.31
CA LEU A 260 16.55 0.42 -16.60
C LEU A 260 15.50 0.31 -15.48
N VAL A 261 14.93 -0.89 -15.28
CA VAL A 261 14.01 -1.20 -14.16
C VAL A 261 14.57 -0.70 -12.81
N GLU A 262 15.87 -0.87 -12.59
CA GLU A 262 16.53 -0.48 -11.35
C GLU A 262 16.44 1.04 -11.10
N GLU A 263 16.76 1.84 -12.11
CA GLU A 263 16.72 3.30 -12.06
C GLU A 263 15.29 3.80 -11.84
N LEU A 264 14.32 3.18 -12.52
CA LEU A 264 12.90 3.49 -12.38
C LEU A 264 12.31 3.11 -11.03
N ILE A 265 12.84 2.08 -10.34
CA ILE A 265 12.32 1.61 -9.05
C ILE A 265 12.91 2.40 -7.87
N PHE A 266 14.16 2.82 -7.95
CA PHE A 266 14.83 3.53 -6.85
C PHE A 266 14.61 5.06 -6.90
N SER A 267 14.44 5.65 -8.08
CA SER A 267 13.98 7.05 -8.22
C SER A 267 12.60 7.29 -7.58
N VAL A 268 11.82 6.23 -7.35
CA VAL A 268 10.47 6.26 -6.76
C VAL A 268 10.45 6.75 -5.32
N GLN A 269 11.57 6.66 -4.60
CA GLN A 269 11.59 6.69 -3.13
C GLN A 269 11.88 8.08 -2.55
N LYS A 270 12.27 9.06 -3.37
CA LYS A 270 12.55 10.43 -2.92
C LYS A 270 11.48 11.39 -3.44
N GLU A 271 10.99 12.25 -2.56
CA GLU A 271 10.26 13.47 -2.93
C GLU A 271 11.29 14.59 -2.99
N ILE A 272 11.46 15.23 -4.14
CA ILE A 272 12.24 16.46 -4.24
C ILE A 272 11.36 17.56 -3.64
N PRO A 273 11.82 18.31 -2.61
CA PRO A 273 11.06 19.45 -2.09
C PRO A 273 10.71 20.41 -3.23
N GLU A 274 9.49 20.95 -3.26
CA GLU A 274 9.09 21.94 -4.28
C GLU A 274 10.06 23.13 -4.34
N ASP A 275 10.70 23.45 -3.21
CA ASP A 275 11.67 24.55 -3.06
C ASP A 275 13.07 24.24 -3.66
N ALA A 276 13.32 23.01 -4.10
CA ALA A 276 14.62 22.56 -4.64
C ALA A 276 14.63 22.44 -6.18
N VAL A 277 13.52 22.79 -6.85
CA VAL A 277 13.50 22.93 -8.30
C VAL A 277 14.12 24.27 -8.66
N ASP A 278 15.40 24.25 -8.98
CA ASP A 278 16.09 25.41 -9.55
C ASP A 278 15.45 25.71 -10.92
N HIS A 279 14.61 26.74 -10.99
CA HIS A 279 13.99 27.22 -12.23
C HIS A 279 15.00 27.96 -13.13
N THR A 280 16.21 27.42 -13.25
CA THR A 280 17.26 27.99 -14.09
C THR A 280 17.92 26.92 -14.95
N GLU A 281 17.15 26.28 -15.82
CA GLU A 281 17.70 25.74 -17.07
C GLU A 281 16.58 25.61 -18.11
N GLU A 282 16.94 25.99 -19.33
CA GLU A 282 16.06 26.37 -20.44
C GLU A 282 15.01 25.31 -20.78
N GLU A 283 13.77 25.77 -20.99
CA GLU A 283 12.69 25.00 -21.62
C GLU A 283 13.14 24.46 -22.98
N THR A 284 13.67 23.24 -23.01
CA THR A 284 13.60 22.40 -24.20
C THR A 284 12.30 21.62 -24.15
N ASP A 285 11.38 21.99 -25.04
CA ASP A 285 10.09 21.37 -25.31
C ASP A 285 10.10 19.84 -25.12
N MET A 286 9.65 19.40 -23.94
CA MET A 286 9.09 18.07 -23.72
C MET A 286 7.77 18.26 -22.96
N PRO A 287 6.64 17.79 -23.49
CA PRO A 287 5.34 18.06 -22.90
C PRO A 287 5.28 17.46 -21.49
N GLY A 288 5.15 18.35 -20.50
CA GLY A 288 5.03 18.02 -19.09
C GLY A 288 3.91 17.01 -18.83
N LEU A 289 4.30 15.78 -18.53
CA LEU A 289 3.44 14.64 -18.21
C LEU A 289 3.00 14.68 -16.74
N PHE A 290 2.59 15.86 -16.26
CA PHE A 290 1.99 16.05 -14.94
C PHE A 290 0.89 17.09 -15.05
N MET A 291 -0.28 16.65 -15.52
CA MET A 291 -1.54 17.26 -15.14
C MET A 291 -2.23 16.26 -14.22
N ASP A 292 -2.36 16.64 -12.96
CA ASP A 292 -3.36 16.09 -12.05
C ASP A 292 -4.67 15.94 -12.82
N GLN A 293 -5.12 14.71 -13.05
CA GLN A 293 -6.46 14.46 -13.57
C GLN A 293 -7.48 14.77 -12.46
N LYS A 294 -7.68 16.06 -12.20
CA LYS A 294 -8.95 16.59 -11.73
C LYS A 294 -9.82 16.87 -12.96
N PHE A 295 -11.08 16.47 -12.84
CA PHE A 295 -12.21 16.71 -13.75
C PHE A 295 -12.32 15.79 -14.97
N ILE A 296 -13.12 14.73 -14.81
CA ILE A 296 -14.04 14.30 -15.88
C ILE A 296 -15.34 15.09 -15.67
N HIS A 297 -15.47 16.22 -16.36
CA HIS A 297 -16.77 16.81 -16.70
C HIS A 297 -16.98 16.57 -18.18
N TYR A 298 -18.09 15.92 -18.58
CA TYR A 298 -18.72 15.95 -19.91
C TYR A 298 -19.95 15.01 -19.82
N VAL A 299 -21.18 15.31 -20.25
CA VAL A 299 -21.86 16.39 -20.98
C VAL A 299 -23.30 16.43 -20.44
#